data_AF-A0A178YNC1-F1
#
_entry.id   AF-A0A178YNC1-F1
#
_cell.length_a   1.000
_cell.length_b   1.000
_cell.length_c   1.000
_cell.angle_alpha   90.00
_cell.angle_beta   90.00
_cell.angle_gamma   90.00
#
_symmetry.space_group_name_H-M   'P 1'
#
loop_
_entity.id
_entity.type
_entity.pdbx_description
1 polymer ?
#
loop_
_entity_poly.entity_id
_entity_poly.type
_entity_poly.pdbx_seq_one_letter_code
_entity_poly.pdbx_strand_id
1 'polypeptide(L)'
;MSLFSTFAVYFIIWWITLFAVLPLGVRTQAEENDVVPGTVESAPARFRALRVVLLTTVIAAIVHLGWYVVSVRLGYGLDDIPRFAPKFY
;
A
#
# COMPACT_ATOMS: atom_id res chain seq x y z
N MET A 1 2.14 -21.68 -6.57
CA MET A 1 2.50 -20.39 -7.20
C MET A 1 4.00 -20.35 -7.46
N SER A 2 4.45 -19.79 -8.58
CA SER A 2 5.89 -19.61 -8.84
C SER A 2 6.49 -18.54 -7.92
N LEU A 3 7.81 -18.58 -7.69
CA LEU A 3 8.51 -17.55 -6.91
C LEU A 3 8.34 -16.16 -7.54
N PHE A 4 8.49 -16.09 -8.87
CA PHE A 4 8.32 -14.86 -9.62
C PHE A 4 6.91 -14.27 -9.48
N SER A 5 5.87 -15.10 -9.62
CA SER A 5 4.48 -14.68 -9.44
C SER A 5 4.21 -14.16 -8.02
N THR A 6 4.76 -14.84 -7.01
CA THR A 6 4.62 -14.43 -5.60
C THR A 6 5.27 -13.05 -5.37
N PHE A 7 6.47 -12.86 -5.91
CA PHE A 7 7.15 -11.56 -5.84
C PHE A 7 6.40 -10.46 -6.59
N ALA A 8 5.87 -10.76 -7.79
CA ALA A 8 5.13 -9.79 -8.59
C ALA A 8 3.87 -9.30 -7.86
N VAL A 9 3.10 -10.19 -7.24
CA VAL A 9 1.92 -9.79 -6.44
C VAL A 9 2.34 -8.95 -5.24
N TYR A 10 3.37 -9.37 -4.50
CA TYR A 10 3.91 -8.58 -3.39
C TYR A 10 4.34 -7.17 -3.85
N PHE A 11 5.03 -7.05 -4.99
CA PHE A 11 5.48 -5.78 -5.53
C PHE A 11 4.31 -4.85 -5.88
N ILE A 12 3.24 -5.38 -6.49
CA ILE A 12 2.02 -4.62 -6.80
C ILE A 12 1.36 -4.13 -5.51
N ILE A 13 1.18 -5.00 -4.52
CA ILE A 13 0.62 -4.65 -3.20
C ILE A 13 1.48 -3.58 -2.53
N TRP A 14 2.81 -3.74 -2.57
CA TRP A 14 3.75 -2.77 -2.00
C TRP A 14 3.63 -1.41 -2.67
N TRP A 15 3.50 -1.35 -4.00
CA TRP A 15 3.35 -0.10 -4.75
C TRP A 15 2.06 0.64 -4.38
N ILE A 16 0.93 -0.07 -4.30
CA ILE A 16 -0.35 0.50 -3.85
C ILE A 16 -0.25 1.00 -2.41
N THR A 17 0.37 0.20 -1.54
CA THR A 17 0.58 0.54 -0.13
C THR A 17 1.44 1.79 0.02
N LEU A 18 2.46 1.99 -0.84
CA LEU A 18 3.31 3.17 -0.80
C LEU A 18 2.47 4.45 -0.93
N PHE A 19 1.61 4.51 -1.94
CA PHE A 19 0.73 5.67 -2.13
C PHE A 19 -0.28 5.85 -1.00
N ALA A 20 -0.79 4.76 -0.44
CA ALA A 20 -1.68 4.82 0.72
C ALA A 20 -0.98 5.33 1.99
N VAL A 21 0.32 5.06 2.15
CA VAL A 21 1.11 5.44 3.32
C VAL A 21 1.67 6.86 3.23
N LEU A 22 1.96 7.37 2.02
CA LEU A 22 2.52 8.71 1.81
C LEU A 22 1.82 9.86 2.56
N PRO A 23 0.47 9.95 2.63
CA PRO A 23 -0.19 11.04 3.35
C PRO A 23 -0.11 10.90 4.88
N LEU A 24 0.31 9.73 5.41
CA LEU A 24 0.29 9.47 6.84
C LEU A 24 1.45 10.18 7.55
N GLY A 25 1.11 11.06 8.48
CA GLY A 25 2.08 11.73 9.35
C GLY A 25 2.92 12.80 8.65
N VAL A 26 2.43 13.34 7.52
CA VAL A 26 2.99 14.55 6.91
C VAL A 26 2.58 15.75 7.74
N ARG A 27 3.54 16.64 7.99
CA ARG A 27 3.31 18.01 8.47
C ARG A 27 3.82 18.98 7.42
N THR A 28 3.01 19.99 7.10
CA THR A 28 3.35 20.98 6.08
C THR A 28 4.28 22.07 6.62
N GLN A 29 4.98 22.78 5.75
CA GLN A 29 5.80 23.93 6.16
C GLN A 29 4.97 25.05 6.81
N ALA A 30 3.74 25.26 6.33
CA ALA A 30 2.80 26.18 6.96
C ALA A 30 2.48 25.80 8.42
N GLU A 31 2.27 24.51 8.71
CA GLU A 31 2.03 24.02 10.07
C GLU A 31 3.24 24.20 11.01
N GLU A 32 4.46 24.23 10.47
CA GLU A 32 5.69 24.48 11.24
C GLU A 32 6.07 25.98 11.31
N ASN A 33 5.31 26.87 10.66
CA ASN A 33 5.59 28.30 10.52
C ASN A 33 7.01 28.60 9.96
N ASP A 34 7.55 27.68 9.15
CA ASP A 34 8.88 27.77 8.56
C ASP A 34 8.79 27.45 7.06
N VAL A 35 8.33 28.43 6.29
CA VAL A 35 8.15 28.31 4.84
C VAL A 35 9.41 28.79 4.13
N VAL A 36 10.09 27.86 3.44
CA VAL A 36 11.31 28.17 2.69
C VAL A 36 10.95 28.98 1.44
N PRO A 37 11.56 30.17 1.22
CA PRO A 37 11.27 30.99 0.05
C PRO A 37 11.43 30.20 -1.27
N GLY A 38 10.43 30.28 -2.14
CA GLY A 38 10.39 29.55 -3.41
C GLY A 38 9.83 28.12 -3.33
N THR A 39 9.40 27.67 -2.14
CA THR A 39 8.64 26.43 -1.97
C THR A 39 7.15 26.72 -1.74
N VAL A 40 6.30 25.71 -1.94
CA VAL A 40 4.86 25.83 -1.66
C VAL A 40 4.61 25.59 -0.17
N GLU A 41 3.66 26.33 0.41
CA GLU A 41 3.30 26.23 1.84
C GLU A 41 2.85 24.81 2.26
N SER A 42 2.26 24.06 1.33
CA SER A 42 1.83 22.67 1.51
C SER A 42 2.96 21.64 1.40
N ALA A 43 4.19 22.06 1.11
CA ALA A 43 5.32 21.15 1.03
C ALA A 43 5.55 20.48 2.39
N PRO A 44 5.91 19.18 2.42
CA PRO A 44 6.28 18.52 3.65
C PRO A 44 7.47 19.24 4.30
N ALA A 45 7.34 19.62 5.57
CA ALA A 45 8.43 20.26 6.31
C ALA A 45 9.63 19.31 6.48
N ARG A 46 9.37 18.02 6.72
CA ARG A 46 10.39 16.99 6.89
C ARG A 46 9.95 15.67 6.25
N PHE A 47 10.52 15.34 5.09
CA PHE A 47 10.23 14.06 4.45
C PHE A 47 11.00 12.90 5.11
N ARG A 48 10.30 11.98 5.76
CA ARG A 48 10.88 10.83 6.48
C ARG A 48 10.90 9.58 5.59
N ALA A 49 11.71 9.60 4.52
CA ALA A 49 11.74 8.54 3.51
C ALA A 49 11.89 7.12 4.08
N LEU A 50 12.84 6.91 5.02
CA LEU A 50 13.07 5.60 5.63
C LEU A 50 11.86 5.08 6.40
N ARG A 51 11.15 5.96 7.13
CA ARG A 51 9.94 5.59 7.84
C ARG A 51 8.84 5.16 6.87
N VAL A 52 8.66 5.89 5.76
CA VAL A 52 7.68 5.55 4.72
C VAL A 52 8.00 4.17 4.14
N VAL A 53 9.24 3.94 3.70
CA VAL A 53 9.65 2.66 3.11
C VAL A 53 9.46 1.49 4.09
N LEU A 54 9.85 1.65 5.35
CA LEU A 54 9.68 0.62 6.38
C LEU A 54 8.19 0.32 6.64
N LEU A 55 7.37 1.37 6.82
CA LEU A 55 5.94 1.22 7.06
C LEU A 55 5.23 0.56 5.88
N THR A 56 5.54 1.01 4.65
CA THR A 56 5.04 0.39 3.42
C THR A 56 5.41 -1.09 3.34
N THR A 57 6.66 -1.43 3.64
CA THR A 57 7.16 -2.82 3.58
C THR A 57 6.44 -3.71 4.59
N VAL A 58 6.27 -3.25 5.84
CA VAL A 58 5.57 -4.03 6.88
C VAL A 58 4.09 -4.21 6.54
N ILE A 59 3.40 -3.14 6.15
CA ILE A 59 1.97 -3.21 5.80
C ILE A 59 1.76 -4.11 4.59
N ALA A 60 2.55 -3.91 3.52
CA ALA A 60 2.46 -4.72 2.31
C ALA A 60 2.75 -6.21 2.59
N ALA A 61 3.72 -6.52 3.46
CA ALA A 61 4.01 -7.88 3.86
C ALA A 61 2.83 -8.54 4.61
N ILE A 62 2.17 -7.80 5.51
CA ILE A 62 0.99 -8.29 6.22
C ILE A 62 -0.17 -8.55 5.26
N VAL A 63 -0.46 -7.61 4.36
CA VAL A 63 -1.54 -7.74 3.36
C VAL A 63 -1.27 -8.92 2.42
N HIS A 64 -0.05 -9.01 1.87
CA HIS A 64 0.35 -10.10 1.00
C HIS A 64 0.30 -11.45 1.72
N LEU A 65 0.75 -11.53 2.98
CA LEU A 65 0.68 -12.75 3.78
C LEU A 65 -0.77 -13.19 4.02
N GLY A 66 -1.66 -12.26 4.38
CA GLY A 66 -3.08 -12.54 4.54
C GLY A 66 -3.71 -13.08 3.27
N TRP A 67 -3.50 -12.38 2.14
CA TRP A 67 -3.96 -12.84 0.83
C TRP A 67 -3.38 -14.20 0.44
N TYR A 68 -2.08 -14.44 0.67
CA TYR A 68 -1.42 -15.71 0.34
C TYR A 68 -1.99 -16.87 1.15
N VAL A 69 -2.25 -16.68 2.46
CA VAL A 69 -2.86 -17.72 3.30
C VAL A 69 -4.28 -18.02 2.83
N VAL A 70 -5.10 -17.00 2.58
CA VAL A 70 -6.49 -17.18 2.13
C VAL A 70 -6.55 -17.89 0.77
N SER A 71 -5.75 -17.44 -0.19
CA SER A 71 -5.79 -17.97 -1.57
C SER A 71 -5.06 -19.29 -1.74
N VAL A 72 -3.86 -19.43 -1.19
CA VAL A 72 -2.99 -20.59 -1.45
C VAL A 72 -3.16 -21.70 -0.42
N ARG A 73 -3.40 -21.35 0.86
CA ARG A 73 -3.54 -22.37 1.93
C ARG A 73 -4.98 -22.79 2.16
N LEU A 74 -5.92 -21.84 2.16
CA LEU A 74 -7.34 -22.13 2.37
C LEU A 74 -8.07 -22.42 1.04
N GLY A 75 -7.46 -22.07 -0.09
CA GLY A 75 -8.01 -22.32 -1.41
C GLY A 75 -9.12 -21.36 -1.83
N TYR A 76 -9.35 -20.30 -1.05
CA TYR A 76 -10.40 -19.31 -1.36
C TYR A 76 -9.96 -18.40 -2.49
N GLY A 77 -10.63 -18.53 -3.63
CA GLY A 77 -10.45 -17.71 -4.82
C GLY A 77 -11.52 -16.63 -4.96
N LEU A 78 -11.42 -15.88 -6.06
CA LEU A 78 -12.48 -14.95 -6.47
C LEU A 78 -13.78 -15.70 -6.80
N ASP A 79 -13.70 -16.98 -7.15
CA ASP A 79 -14.83 -17.83 -7.49
C ASP A 79 -15.72 -18.22 -6.31
N ASP A 80 -15.19 -18.15 -5.09
CA ASP A 80 -15.90 -18.48 -3.85
C ASP A 80 -16.73 -17.31 -3.31
N ILE A 81 -16.59 -16.12 -3.92
CA ILE A 81 -17.39 -14.95 -3.55
C ILE A 81 -18.86 -15.22 -3.91
N PRO A 82 -19.82 -14.95 -3.00
CA PRO A 82 -21.24 -15.08 -3.29
C PRO A 82 -21.60 -14.30 -4.55
N ARG A 83 -22.09 -15.02 -5.57
CA ARG A 83 -22.43 -14.41 -6.85
C ARG A 83 -23.75 -13.65 -6.69
N PHE A 84 -23.66 -12.32 -6.63
CA PHE A 84 -24.83 -11.44 -6.53
C PHE A 84 -25.52 -11.18 -7.88
N ALA A 85 -24.90 -11.53 -9.00
CA ALA A 85 -25.47 -11.40 -10.34
C ALA A 85 -25.72 -12.77 -11.00
N PRO A 86 -26.83 -12.95 -11.72
CA PRO A 86 -27.09 -14.15 -12.51
C PRO A 86 -26.10 -14.24 -13.69
N LYS A 87 -25.66 -15.45 -14.02
CA LYS A 87 -24.83 -15.70 -15.20
C LYS A 87 -25.66 -15.59 -16.46
N PHE A 88 -25.30 -14.66 -17.34
CA PHE A 88 -25.72 -14.66 -18.72
C PHE A 88 -24.56 -15.21 -19.55
N TYR A 89 -24.52 -16.55 -19.67
CA TYR A 89 -23.60 -17.32 -20.51
C TYR A 89 -22.15 -17.43 -20.00
#